data_AF-A0A7V1EBL5-F1
#
_entry.id   AF-A0A7V1EBL5-F1
#
_cell.length_a   1.000
_cell.length_b   1.000
_cell.length_c   1.000
_cell.angle_alpha   90.00
_cell.angle_beta   90.00
_cell.angle_gamma   90.00
#
_symmetry.space_group_name_H-M   'P 1'
#
loop_
_entity.id
_entity.type
_entity.pdbx_description
1 polymer ?
#
loop_
_entity_poly.entity_id
_entity_poly.type
_entity_poly.pdbx_seq_one_letter_code
_entity_poly.pdbx_strand_id
1 'polypeptide(L)' 'MTHKPFHLYKRSTTRKNKFIYYVQFYDEDGNRLTARSTGQNSKAAAETWAYEQLKKGVIVTEKNITFGKYAENWWEWNKC' A
#
# COMPACT_ATOMS: atom_id res chain seq x y z
N MET A 1 -12.55 -22.18 -4.55
CA MET A 1 -12.91 -20.79 -4.19
C MET A 1 -11.79 -19.90 -4.67
N THR A 2 -12.05 -19.03 -5.63
CA THR A 2 -11.04 -18.12 -6.19
C THR A 2 -10.51 -17.22 -5.09
N HIS A 3 -9.28 -17.43 -4.62
CA HIS A 3 -8.66 -16.53 -3.66
C HIS A 3 -8.58 -15.14 -4.30
N LYS A 4 -9.27 -14.16 -3.71
CA LYS A 4 -9.17 -12.78 -4.19
C LYS A 4 -7.70 -12.35 -4.06
N PRO A 5 -7.11 -11.72 -5.08
CA PRO A 5 -5.69 -11.33 -5.07
C PRO A 5 -5.37 -10.23 -4.05
N PHE A 6 -6.38 -9.74 -3.33
CA PHE A 6 -6.25 -8.74 -2.29
C PHE A 6 -7.32 -8.91 -1.21
N HIS A 7 -6.99 -8.47 0.00
CA HIS A 7 -7.89 -8.37 1.14
C HIS A 7 -8.35 -6.91 1.32
N LEU A 8 -9.65 -6.69 1.43
CA LEU A 8 -10.26 -5.39 1.70
C LEU A 8 -10.82 -5.37 3.11
N TYR A 9 -10.45 -4.35 3.89
CA TYR A 9 -11.01 -4.14 5.22
C TYR A 9 -11.34 -2.66 5.47
N LYS A 10 -12.34 -2.44 6.32
CA LYS A 10 -12.81 -1.10 6.68
C LYS A 10 -12.00 -0.58 7.88
N ARG A 11 -11.56 0.67 7.81
CA ARG A 11 -10.98 1.39 8.95
C ARG A 11 -11.78 2.65 9.23
N SER A 12 -12.21 2.81 10.49
CA SER A 12 -12.77 4.08 10.95
C SER A 12 -11.66 5.12 11.02
N THR A 13 -11.93 6.32 10.52
CA THR A 13 -11.04 7.47 10.66
C THR A 13 -11.35 8.19 11.98
N THR A 14 -10.38 8.95 12.51
CA THR A 14 -10.51 9.78 13.71
C THR A 14 -11.65 10.80 13.62
N ARG A 15 -12.09 11.16 12.40
CA ARG A 15 -13.28 11.99 12.16
C ARG A 15 -14.55 11.13 12.20
N LYS A 16 -15.50 11.51 13.06
CA LYS A 16 -16.80 10.83 13.23
C LYS A 16 -17.43 10.49 11.87
N ASN A 17 -17.88 9.25 11.76
CA ASN A 17 -18.65 8.69 10.64
C ASN A 17 -17.92 8.62 9.27
N LYS A 18 -16.60 8.80 9.23
CA LYS A 18 -15.82 8.61 8.00
C LYS A 18 -15.10 7.26 8.03
N PHE A 19 -15.42 6.41 7.07
CA PHE A 19 -14.77 5.12 6.86
C PHE A 19 -13.92 5.18 5.60
N ILE A 20 -12.75 4.57 5.67
CA ILE A 20 -11.86 4.42 4.53
C ILE A 20 -11.63 2.92 4.34
N TYR A 21 -11.73 2.46 3.10
CA TYR A 21 -11.37 1.10 2.73
C TYR A 21 -9.86 1.00 2.55
N TYR A 22 -9.27 0.03 3.23
CA TYR A 22 -7.87 -0.33 3.09
C TYR A 22 -7.77 -1.62 2.29
N VAL A 23 -6.75 -1.69 1.43
CA VAL A 23 -6.42 -2.85 0.62
C VAL A 23 -5.08 -3.40 1.05
N GLN A 24 -5.03 -4.70 1.27
CA GLN A 24 -3.82 -5.46 1.52
C GLN A 24 -3.63 -6.45 0.37
N PHE A 25 -2.55 -6.26 -0.39
CA PHE A 25 -2.18 -7.15 -1.50
C PHE A 25 -1.38 -8.34 -0.97
N TYR A 26 -1.37 -9.41 -1.75
CA TYR A 26 -0.49 -10.55 -1.55
C TYR A 26 0.65 -10.48 -2.56
N ASP A 27 1.84 -10.86 -2.11
CA ASP A 27 3.00 -11.07 -2.97
C ASP A 27 2.90 -12.41 -3.71
N GLU A 28 3.78 -12.64 -4.68
CA GLU A 28 3.90 -13.92 -5.40
C GLU A 28 4.20 -15.09 -4.45
N ASP A 29 4.95 -14.83 -3.38
CA ASP A 29 5.24 -15.77 -2.29
C ASP A 29 4.07 -15.98 -1.31
N GLY A 30 2.91 -15.35 -1.56
CA GLY A 30 1.73 -15.44 -0.69
C GLY A 30 1.82 -14.61 0.60
N ASN A 31 2.88 -13.81 0.75
CA ASN A 31 3.07 -12.92 1.89
C ASN A 31 2.14 -11.71 1.81
N ARG A 32 1.60 -11.28 2.96
CA ARG A 32 0.75 -10.08 3.04
C ARG A 32 1.61 -8.82 2.99
N LEU A 33 1.40 -7.99 1.98
CA LEU A 33 2.07 -6.70 1.85
C LEU A 33 1.48 -5.64 2.79
N THR A 34 2.15 -4.50 2.90
CA THR A 34 1.66 -3.36 3.68
C THR A 34 0.31 -2.90 3.15
N ALA A 35 -0.65 -2.74 4.06
CA ALA A 35 -1.97 -2.25 3.69
C ALA A 35 -1.90 -0.79 3.22
N ARG A 36 -2.49 -0.52 2.05
CA ARG A 36 -2.62 0.84 1.50
C ARG A 36 -4.03 1.36 1.71
N SER A 37 -4.15 2.65 2.02
CA SER A 37 -5.44 3.33 2.04
C SER A 37 -5.89 3.58 0.61
N THR A 38 -7.10 3.13 0.27
CA THR A 38 -7.68 3.46 -1.05
C THR A 38 -8.24 4.88 -1.08
N GLY A 39 -8.45 5.49 0.09
CA GLY A 39 -9.15 6.77 0.23
C GLY A 39 -10.65 6.68 -0.07
N GLN A 40 -11.15 5.51 -0.49
CA GLN A 40 -12.54 5.32 -0.89
C GLN A 40 -13.42 4.94 0.30
N ASN A 41 -14.68 5.38 0.23
CA ASN A 41 -15.72 5.14 1.22
C ASN A 41 -16.67 3.99 0.83
N SER A 42 -16.50 3.42 -0.36
CA SER A 42 -17.38 2.41 -0.95
C SER A 42 -16.59 1.17 -1.34
N LYS A 43 -17.12 -0.02 -1.04
CA LYS A 43 -16.43 -1.29 -1.31
C LYS A 43 -16.16 -1.49 -2.80
N ALA A 44 -17.13 -1.19 -3.67
CA ALA A 44 -16.98 -1.35 -5.11
C ALA A 44 -15.88 -0.44 -5.68
N ALA A 45 -15.86 0.84 -5.27
CA ALA A 45 -14.80 1.78 -5.68
C ALA A 45 -13.41 1.32 -5.21
N ALA A 46 -13.32 0.75 -4.01
CA ALA A 46 -12.08 0.20 -3.48
C ALA A 46 -11.63 -1.08 -4.22
N GLU A 47 -12.55 -1.93 -4.66
CA GLU A 47 -12.26 -3.09 -5.52
C GLU A 47 -11.73 -2.65 -6.89
N THR A 48 -12.39 -1.71 -7.56
CA THR A 48 -11.92 -1.16 -8.85
C THR A 48 -10.52 -0.57 -8.73
N TRP A 49 -10.29 0.24 -7.68
CA TRP A 49 -8.97 0.80 -7.40
C TRP A 49 -7.89 -0.28 -7.20
N ALA A 50 -8.22 -1.36 -6.48
CA ALA A 50 -7.29 -2.46 -6.27
C ALA A 50 -6.94 -3.17 -7.58
N TYR A 51 -7.92 -3.41 -8.46
CA TYR A 51 -7.67 -4.00 -9.78
C TYR A 51 -6.84 -3.09 -10.68
N GLU A 52 -7.08 -1.78 -10.68
CA GLU A 52 -6.25 -0.82 -11.41
C GLU A 52 -4.80 -0.84 -10.91
N GLN A 53 -4.61 -0.94 -9.60
CA GLN A 53 -3.28 -1.00 -9.00
C GLN A 53 -2.53 -2.28 -9.37
N LEU A 54 -3.23 -3.43 -9.39
CA LEU A 54 -2.69 -4.70 -9.89
C LEU A 54 -2.34 -4.63 -11.37
N LYS A 55 -3.23 -4.05 -12.21
CA LYS A 55 -2.99 -3.89 -13.64
C LYS A 55 -1.80 -2.98 -13.94
N LYS A 56 -1.58 -1.96 -13.11
CA LYS A 56 -0.45 -1.04 -13.24
C LYS A 56 0.89 -1.69 -12.88
N GLY A 57 0.89 -2.88 -12.25
CA GLY A 57 2.14 -3.51 -11.77
C GLY A 57 2.85 -2.72 -10.68
N VAL A 58 2.20 -1.69 -10.13
CA VAL A 58 2.74 -0.84 -9.05
C VAL A 58 2.40 -1.54 -7.73
N ILE A 59 2.88 -2.77 -7.59
CA ILE A 59 3.11 -3.40 -6.29
C ILE A 59 4.49 -2.93 -5.85
N VAL A 60 4.64 -1.61 -5.74
CA VAL A 60 5.91 -1.03 -5.30
C VAL A 60 5.96 -1.22 -3.80
N THR A 61 6.63 -2.30 -3.40
CA THR A 61 7.39 -2.32 -2.15
C THR A 61 8.36 -1.15 -2.24
N GLU A 62 7.93 0.04 -1.82
CA GLU A 62 8.88 1.11 -1.57
C GLU A 62 9.81 0.59 -0.49
N LYS A 63 11.07 0.36 -0.89
CA LYS A 63 12.17 0.10 0.03
C LYS A 63 12.12 1.24 1.03
N ASN A 64 11.64 0.98 2.24
CA ASN A 64 11.86 1.86 3.37
C ASN A 64 13.38 2.00 3.46
N ILE A 65 13.93 3.06 2.86
CA ILE A 65 15.33 3.42 3.07
C ILE A 65 15.44 3.67 4.57
N THR A 66 16.20 2.82 5.25
CA THR A 66 16.46 3.04 6.66
C THR A 66 17.25 4.34 6.78
N PHE A 67 17.07 5.05 7.90
CA PHE A 67 17.84 6.27 8.15
C PHE A 67 19.35 6.02 8.03
N GLY A 68 19.82 4.82 8.40
CA GLY A 68 21.20 4.38 8.18
C GLY A 68 21.60 4.41 6.70
N LYS A 69 20.81 3.82 5.80
CA LYS A 69 21.08 3.81 4.36
C LYS A 69 20.99 5.20 3.71
N TYR A 70 20.15 6.07 4.27
CA TYR A 70 20.08 7.47 3.86
C TYR A 70 21.34 8.25 4.29
N ALA A 71 21.89 7.96 5.47
CA ALA A 71 23.04 8.66 6.04
C ALA A 71 24.42 8.20 5.51
N GLU A 72 24.48 7.09 4.76
CA GLU A 72 25.74 6.52 4.22
C GLU A 72 26.56 7.53 3.39
N ASN A 73 25.88 8.39 2.62
CA ASN A 73 26.55 9.40 1.77
C ASN A 73 26.44 10.83 2.31
N TRP A 74 25.96 11.01 3.54
CA TRP A 74 25.68 12.33 4.12
C TRP A 74 26.93 13.24 4.20
N TRP A 75 28.11 12.63 4.30
CA TRP A 75 29.39 13.34 4.43
C TRP A 75 30.18 13.42 3.11
N GLU A 76 29.66 12.90 2.00
CA GLU A 76 30.29 13.01 0.67
C GLU A 76 29.96 14.36 0.03
N TRP A 77 30.85 15.35 0.22
CA TRP A 77 30.70 16.74 -0.27
C TRP A 77 30.53 16.94 -1.80
N ASN A 78 30.56 15.87 -2.61
CA ASN A 78 30.35 15.89 -4.07
C ASN A 78 29.12 15.10 -4.54
N LYS A 79 28.35 14.48 -3.62
CA LYS A 79 27.07 13.84 -3.90
C LYS A 79 25.99 14.42 -2.99
N CYS A 80 25.69 15.70 -3.19
CA CYS A 80 24.48 16.32 -2.65
C CYS A 80 23.36 16.24 -3.69
#